data_AF-A0A944YTP1-F1
#
_entry.id   AF-A0A944YTP1-F1
#
_cell.length_a   1.000
_cell.length_b   1.000
_cell.length_c   1.000
_cell.angle_alpha   90.00
_cell.angle_beta   90.00
_cell.angle_gamma   90.00
#
_symmetry.space_group_name_H-M   'P 1'
#
loop_
_entity.id
_entity.type
_entity.pdbx_description
1 polymer ?
#
loop_
_entity_poly.entity_id
_entity_poly.type
_entity_poly.pdbx_seq_one_letter_code
_entity_poly.pdbx_strand_id
1 'polypeptide(L)'
;MKKFLIIISLILILFACDRFEHNLEPTSNNENYIIDFFTTFTNSVETILPAEDVSSIMEYFHDDYSNNGLMKADVENFYESFYAVNSLLNFETTLIDTNGLEIEWQLLVTDPDSETTFMDTLITDVLIETEDSFQFYGNQADMRNVIVELFTGQWCSNCPSAEDALHNLRALYGSRFSYVEYHVG
;
A
#
# COMPACT_ATOMS: atom_id res chain seq x y z
N MET A 1 -46.88 -29.10 -13.28
CA MET A 1 -45.42 -29.09 -13.00
C MET A 1 -44.70 -27.88 -13.62
N LYS A 2 -44.80 -27.62 -14.94
CA LYS A 2 -44.18 -26.42 -15.58
C LYS A 2 -44.55 -25.07 -14.93
N LYS A 3 -45.83 -24.87 -14.55
CA LYS A 3 -46.27 -23.64 -13.88
C LYS A 3 -45.69 -23.47 -12.47
N PHE A 4 -45.36 -24.58 -11.79
CA PHE A 4 -44.79 -24.56 -10.43
C PHE A 4 -43.30 -24.22 -10.47
N LEU A 5 -42.58 -24.71 -11.49
CA LEU A 5 -41.18 -24.36 -11.76
C LEU A 5 -40.98 -22.87 -12.08
N ILE A 6 -41.92 -22.26 -12.82
CA ILE A 6 -41.86 -20.82 -13.14
C ILE A 6 -42.07 -19.96 -11.87
N ILE A 7 -42.96 -20.38 -10.97
CA ILE A 7 -43.20 -19.66 -9.71
C ILE A 7 -41.99 -19.76 -8.78
N ILE A 8 -41.36 -20.93 -8.68
CA ILE A 8 -40.13 -21.12 -7.90
C ILE A 8 -38.98 -20.27 -8.48
N SER A 9 -38.85 -20.22 -9.80
CA SER A 9 -37.83 -19.39 -10.46
C SER A 9 -38.06 -17.89 -10.26
N LEU A 10 -39.32 -17.43 -10.16
CA LEU A 10 -39.63 -16.03 -9.86
C LEU A 10 -39.32 -15.66 -8.41
N ILE A 11 -39.56 -16.58 -7.47
CA ILE A 11 -39.28 -16.37 -6.04
C ILE A 11 -37.77 -16.25 -5.79
N LEU A 12 -36.95 -17.05 -6.47
CA LEU A 12 -35.49 -16.99 -6.35
C LEU A 12 -34.89 -15.65 -6.80
N ILE A 13 -35.53 -14.95 -7.74
CA ILE A 13 -35.07 -13.63 -8.22
C ILE A 13 -35.34 -12.54 -7.17
N LEU A 14 -36.38 -12.69 -6.34
CA LEU A 14 -36.69 -11.73 -5.27
C LEU A 14 -35.70 -11.81 -4.09
N PHE A 15 -35.01 -12.95 -3.92
CA PHE A 15 -33.95 -13.12 -2.92
C PHE A 15 -32.54 -12.96 -3.52
N ALA A 16 -32.41 -12.69 -4.83
CA ALA A 16 -31.12 -12.49 -5.50
C ALA A 16 -30.66 -11.03 -5.49
N CYS A 17 -31.52 -10.10 -5.08
CA CYS A 17 -31.14 -8.72 -4.82
C CYS A 17 -30.82 -8.59 -3.33
N ASP A 18 -29.57 -8.24 -3.04
CA ASP A 18 -29.03 -7.87 -1.73
C ASP A 18 -28.46 -9.00 -0.86
N ARG A 19 -27.44 -9.70 -1.40
CA ARG A 19 -26.59 -10.64 -0.65
C ARG A 19 -25.53 -9.93 0.22
N PHE A 20 -25.41 -8.61 0.12
CA PHE A 20 -24.46 -7.84 0.90
C PHE A 20 -25.22 -6.79 1.68
N GLU A 21 -25.67 -7.15 2.88
CA GLU A 21 -25.95 -6.17 3.93
C GLU A 21 -24.65 -5.38 4.16
N HIS A 22 -24.47 -4.28 3.43
CA HIS A 22 -23.50 -3.27 3.78
C HIS A 22 -24.09 -2.56 4.98
N ASN A 23 -23.76 -3.06 6.17
CA ASN A 23 -23.71 -2.20 7.34
C ASN A 23 -22.61 -1.18 7.03
N LEU A 24 -22.99 -0.05 6.44
CA LEU A 24 -22.22 1.17 6.56
C LEU A 24 -22.32 1.54 8.04
N GLU A 25 -21.52 0.88 8.87
CA GLU A 25 -21.29 1.35 10.22
C GLU A 25 -20.81 2.81 10.08
N PRO A 26 -21.40 3.74 10.84
CA PRO A 26 -20.97 5.13 10.78
C PRO A 26 -19.47 5.15 11.08
N THR A 27 -18.67 5.69 10.15
CA THR A 27 -17.22 5.87 10.24
C THR A 27 -16.87 6.44 11.62
N SER A 28 -16.48 5.57 12.54
CA SER A 28 -16.24 5.94 13.92
C SER A 28 -14.82 6.48 14.05
N ASN A 29 -14.68 7.78 14.32
CA ASN A 29 -13.47 8.37 14.92
C ASN A 29 -12.10 8.14 14.23
N ASN A 30 -12.05 7.82 12.93
CA ASN A 30 -10.76 7.58 12.23
C ASN A 30 -9.76 8.75 12.36
N GLU A 31 -10.23 10.00 12.41
CA GLU A 31 -9.35 11.17 12.57
C GLU A 31 -8.47 11.10 13.81
N ASN A 32 -9.01 10.69 14.97
CA ASN A 32 -8.21 10.59 16.19
C ASN A 32 -7.16 9.48 16.10
N TYR A 33 -7.51 8.34 15.49
CA TYR A 33 -6.58 7.23 15.31
C TYR A 33 -5.48 7.53 14.29
N ILE A 34 -5.77 8.32 13.24
CA ILE A 34 -4.79 8.79 12.26
C ILE A 34 -3.83 9.79 12.91
N ILE A 35 -4.34 10.70 13.74
CA ILE A 35 -3.49 11.64 14.50
C ILE A 35 -2.56 10.86 15.45
N ASP A 36 -3.08 9.86 16.16
CA ASP A 36 -2.27 9.03 17.06
C ASP A 36 -1.20 8.24 16.29
N PHE A 37 -1.58 7.60 15.18
CA PHE A 37 -0.64 6.93 14.26
C PHE A 37 0.45 7.89 13.78
N PHE A 38 0.06 9.06 13.26
CA PHE A 38 1.02 10.02 12.74
C PHE A 38 1.92 10.59 13.83
N THR A 39 1.40 10.75 15.06
CA THR A 39 2.21 11.14 16.22
C THR A 39 3.27 10.08 16.54
N THR A 40 2.92 8.79 16.48
CA THR A 40 3.91 7.72 16.67
C THR A 40 4.97 7.71 15.58
N PHE A 41 4.57 7.93 14.32
CA PHE A 41 5.47 8.06 13.19
C PHE A 41 6.43 9.25 13.36
N THR A 42 5.94 10.44 13.72
CA THR A 42 6.77 11.62 13.98
C THR A 42 7.82 11.34 15.05
N ASN A 43 7.42 10.78 16.19
CA ASN A 43 8.36 10.44 17.27
C ASN A 43 9.44 9.45 16.81
N SER A 44 9.06 8.47 15.97
CA SER A 44 10.00 7.54 15.39
C SER A 44 11.00 8.24 14.47
N VAL A 45 10.52 9.10 13.55
CA VAL A 45 11.36 9.88 12.62
C VAL A 45 12.39 10.74 13.37
N GLU A 46 11.95 11.50 14.37
CA GLU A 46 12.79 12.37 15.19
C GLU A 46 13.87 11.59 15.97
N THR A 47 13.58 10.36 16.39
CA THR A 47 14.47 9.57 17.25
C THR A 47 15.40 8.65 16.46
N ILE A 48 14.93 8.05 15.37
CA ILE A 48 15.59 6.92 14.69
C ILE A 48 16.46 7.37 13.51
N LEU A 49 16.03 8.34 12.70
CA LEU A 49 16.83 8.79 11.56
C LEU A 49 18.24 9.28 11.91
N PRO A 50 18.48 9.87 13.10
CA PRO A 50 19.83 10.19 13.55
C PRO A 50 20.74 8.98 13.85
N ALA A 51 20.21 7.73 13.89
CA ALA A 51 20.89 6.55 14.43
C ALA A 51 21.42 5.53 13.39
N GLU A 52 21.49 5.90 12.10
CA GLU A 52 22.01 5.06 10.99
C GLU A 52 21.30 3.69 10.77
N ASP A 53 20.03 3.55 11.18
CA ASP A 53 19.18 2.41 10.82
C ASP A 53 17.73 2.88 10.56
N VAL A 54 17.23 2.70 9.34
CA VAL A 54 15.87 3.09 8.95
C VAL A 54 14.84 1.97 9.07
N SER A 55 15.25 0.75 9.45
CA SER A 55 14.36 -0.43 9.44
C SER A 55 13.06 -0.18 10.20
N SER A 56 13.13 0.47 11.35
CA SER A 56 11.97 0.81 12.18
C SER A 56 11.08 1.91 11.59
N ILE A 57 11.62 2.81 10.76
CA ILE A 57 10.82 3.76 9.97
C ILE A 57 10.10 3.02 8.85
N MET A 58 10.76 2.04 8.24
CA MET A 58 10.20 1.26 7.14
C MET A 58 9.04 0.35 7.56
N GLU A 59 8.84 0.08 8.85
CA GLU A 59 7.68 -0.65 9.38
C GLU A 59 6.35 0.12 9.20
N TYR A 60 6.41 1.46 9.12
CA TYR A 60 5.23 2.30 8.87
C TYR A 60 4.73 2.21 7.42
N PHE A 61 5.53 1.68 6.50
CA PHE A 61 5.19 1.54 5.09
C PHE A 61 4.75 0.11 4.80
N HIS A 62 3.61 -0.07 4.15
CA HIS A 62 3.12 -1.38 3.72
C HIS A 62 4.05 -1.99 2.66
N ASP A 63 4.20 -3.32 2.59
CA ASP A 63 5.12 -3.97 1.64
C ASP A 63 4.78 -3.68 0.16
N ASP A 64 3.48 -3.55 -0.14
CA ASP A 64 2.97 -3.09 -1.44
C ASP A 64 2.90 -1.55 -1.58
N TYR A 65 3.60 -0.78 -0.74
CA TYR A 65 3.59 0.69 -0.81
C TYR A 65 3.93 1.18 -2.22
N SER A 66 3.09 2.07 -2.74
CA SER A 66 3.42 2.83 -3.93
C SER A 66 2.71 4.17 -4.02
N ASN A 67 3.50 5.23 -4.19
CA ASN A 67 2.99 6.58 -4.32
C ASN A 67 3.59 7.24 -5.57
N ASN A 68 2.74 7.55 -6.56
CA ASN A 68 3.16 8.08 -7.87
C ASN A 68 4.33 7.29 -8.51
N GLY A 69 4.32 5.96 -8.38
CA GLY A 69 5.35 5.07 -8.91
C GLY A 69 6.59 4.88 -8.02
N LEU A 70 6.75 5.62 -6.93
CA LEU A 70 7.78 5.35 -5.92
C LEU A 70 7.37 4.13 -5.09
N MET A 71 8.27 3.18 -4.87
CA MET A 71 8.04 1.97 -4.08
C MET A 71 8.63 2.09 -2.67
N LYS A 72 8.29 1.15 -1.77
CA LYS A 72 8.85 1.10 -0.40
C LYS A 72 10.38 1.16 -0.38
N ALA A 73 11.03 0.45 -1.30
CA ALA A 73 12.48 0.47 -1.44
C ALA A 73 13.04 1.83 -1.87
N ASP A 74 12.29 2.62 -2.65
CA ASP A 74 12.70 3.98 -3.02
C ASP A 74 12.63 4.93 -1.82
N VAL A 75 11.63 4.73 -0.93
CA VAL A 75 11.51 5.47 0.34
C VAL A 75 12.64 5.11 1.31
N GLU A 76 13.01 3.84 1.41
CA GLU A 76 14.17 3.40 2.20
C GLU A 76 15.45 4.08 1.71
N ASN A 77 15.75 3.98 0.40
CA ASN A 77 16.89 4.65 -0.22
C ASN A 77 16.88 6.18 0.01
N PHE A 78 15.70 6.79 0.02
CA PHE A 78 15.53 8.21 0.30
C PHE A 78 16.00 8.55 1.73
N TYR A 79 15.56 7.82 2.74
CA TYR A 79 16.01 8.07 4.11
C TYR A 79 17.49 7.75 4.32
N GLU A 80 17.99 6.66 3.73
CA GLU A 80 19.41 6.29 3.79
C GLU A 80 20.32 7.33 3.13
N SER A 81 19.81 8.08 2.14
CA SER A 81 20.60 9.11 1.46
C SER A 81 21.10 10.21 2.39
N PHE A 82 20.44 10.43 3.53
CA PHE A 82 20.86 11.40 4.53
C PHE A 82 22.11 10.96 5.30
N TYR A 83 22.48 9.67 5.29
CA TYR A 83 23.73 9.19 5.90
C TYR A 83 24.99 9.69 5.16
N ALA A 84 24.85 10.14 3.92
CA ALA A 84 25.93 10.80 3.20
C ALA A 84 26.19 12.24 3.72
N VAL A 85 25.27 12.80 4.52
CA VAL A 85 25.40 14.14 5.09
C VAL A 85 26.23 14.06 6.37
N ASN A 86 27.40 14.68 6.35
CA ASN A 86 28.35 14.69 7.47
C ASN A 86 27.98 15.76 8.52
N SER A 87 26.71 15.84 8.91
CA SER A 87 26.20 16.66 10.00
C SER A 87 24.98 15.99 10.64
N LEU A 88 24.70 16.33 11.90
CA LEU A 88 23.52 15.84 12.59
C LEU A 88 22.30 16.60 12.08
N LEU A 89 21.42 15.92 11.38
CA LEU A 89 20.20 16.51 10.84
C LEU A 89 19.04 16.40 11.83
N ASN A 90 18.21 17.43 11.88
CA ASN A 90 16.92 17.45 12.55
C ASN A 90 15.83 17.14 11.53
N PHE A 91 14.97 16.18 11.85
CA PHE A 91 13.85 15.74 11.02
C PHE A 91 12.55 16.06 11.74
N GLU A 92 11.68 16.84 11.11
CA GLU A 92 10.37 17.20 11.65
C GLU A 92 9.28 16.79 10.67
N THR A 93 8.23 16.15 11.18
CA THR A 93 7.06 15.78 10.38
C THR A 93 5.79 16.37 10.95
N THR A 94 5.01 17.02 10.08
CA THR A 94 3.76 17.70 10.48
C THR A 94 2.60 17.18 9.65
N LEU A 95 1.53 16.71 10.30
CA LEU A 95 0.26 16.38 9.64
C LEU A 95 -0.47 17.69 9.31
N ILE A 96 -0.80 17.90 8.03
CA ILE A 96 -1.41 19.13 7.52
C ILE A 96 -2.92 18.96 7.37
N ASP A 97 -3.35 17.87 6.73
CA ASP A 97 -4.77 17.59 6.48
C ASP A 97 -5.05 16.08 6.44
N THR A 98 -6.30 15.72 6.72
CA THR A 98 -6.82 14.36 6.64
C THR A 98 -8.18 14.35 5.98
N ASN A 99 -8.33 13.56 4.92
CA ASN A 99 -9.60 13.33 4.24
C ASN A 99 -9.87 11.82 4.15
N GLY A 100 -10.50 11.27 5.18
CA GLY A 100 -10.62 9.82 5.33
C GLY A 100 -9.25 9.19 5.56
N LEU A 101 -8.81 8.32 4.64
CA LEU A 101 -7.49 7.68 4.69
C LEU A 101 -6.44 8.39 3.84
N GLU A 102 -6.83 9.41 3.06
CA GLU A 102 -5.88 10.27 2.37
C GLU A 102 -5.36 11.33 3.35
N ILE A 103 -4.05 11.47 3.43
CA ILE A 103 -3.38 12.41 4.33
C ILE A 103 -2.42 13.30 3.56
N GLU A 104 -2.32 14.54 4.01
CA GLU A 104 -1.30 15.48 3.56
C GLU A 104 -0.39 15.81 4.75
N TRP A 105 0.92 15.67 4.57
CA TRP A 105 1.89 15.90 5.62
C TRP A 105 3.17 16.51 5.07
N GLN A 106 3.92 17.18 5.92
CA GLN A 106 5.18 17.85 5.58
C GLN A 106 6.35 17.12 6.22
N LEU A 107 7.44 16.97 5.47
CA LEU A 107 8.77 16.60 5.97
C LEU A 107 9.70 17.81 5.86
N LEU A 108 10.23 18.26 7.01
CA LEU A 108 11.23 19.30 7.11
C LEU A 108 12.54 18.70 7.63
N VAL A 109 13.62 18.87 6.89
CA VAL A 109 14.96 18.40 7.29
C VAL A 109 15.91 19.58 7.32
N THR A 110 16.49 19.82 8.49
CA THR A 110 17.37 20.97 8.74
C THR A 110 18.66 20.54 9.41
N ASP A 111 19.72 21.31 9.19
CA ASP A 111 20.93 21.24 10.00
C ASP A 111 20.88 22.37 11.03
N PRO A 112 20.74 22.05 12.32
CA PRO A 112 20.59 23.04 13.38
C PRO A 112 21.86 23.87 13.61
N ASP A 113 23.04 23.36 13.24
CA ASP A 113 24.30 24.06 13.42
C ASP A 113 24.54 25.11 12.32
N SER A 114 24.13 24.78 11.09
CA SER A 114 24.32 25.66 9.93
C SER A 114 23.09 26.48 9.54
N GLU A 115 21.94 26.25 10.20
CA GLU A 115 20.63 26.80 9.83
C GLU A 115 20.24 26.50 8.37
N THR A 116 20.79 25.42 7.79
CA THR A 116 20.53 25.02 6.41
C THR A 116 19.30 24.12 6.33
N THR A 117 18.36 24.43 5.44
CA THR A 117 17.26 23.53 5.09
C THR A 117 17.69 22.61 3.94
N PHE A 118 17.73 21.31 4.22
CA PHE A 118 18.02 20.27 3.22
C PHE A 118 16.76 19.86 2.47
N MET A 119 15.63 19.87 3.17
CA MET A 119 14.35 19.49 2.61
C MET A 119 13.22 20.22 3.30
N ASP A 120 12.25 20.64 2.51
CA ASP A 120 10.94 21.08 2.96
C ASP A 120 9.97 20.61 1.87
N THR A 121 9.20 19.56 2.15
CA THR A 121 8.37 18.91 1.14
C THR A 121 7.03 18.48 1.71
N LEU A 122 5.98 18.84 0.97
CA LEU A 122 4.61 18.41 1.20
C LEU A 122 4.37 17.08 0.46
N ILE A 123 3.81 16.11 1.17
CA ILE A 123 3.60 14.73 0.72
C ILE A 123 2.13 14.41 0.91
N THR A 124 1.48 13.97 -0.17
CA THR A 124 0.15 13.36 -0.12
C THR A 124 0.33 11.85 -0.14
N ASP A 125 -0.27 11.16 0.82
CA ASP A 125 -0.20 9.70 0.93
C ASP A 125 -1.58 9.12 1.25
N VAL A 126 -1.72 7.81 1.09
CA VAL A 126 -2.96 7.08 1.40
C VAL A 126 -2.62 6.01 2.42
N LEU A 127 -3.39 5.95 3.49
CA LEU A 127 -3.26 4.96 4.54
C LEU A 127 -4.08 3.70 4.22
N ILE A 128 -3.60 2.56 4.72
CA ILE A 128 -4.39 1.32 4.81
C ILE A 128 -4.52 0.91 6.27
N GLU A 129 -5.72 0.48 6.66
CA GLU A 129 -6.00 -0.06 7.99
C GLU A 129 -5.32 -1.43 8.17
N THR A 130 -4.70 -1.63 9.32
CA THR A 130 -4.20 -2.93 9.79
C THR A 130 -5.03 -3.39 10.99
N GLU A 131 -4.74 -4.57 11.56
CA GLU A 131 -5.48 -5.06 12.73
C GLU A 131 -5.39 -4.10 13.93
N ASP A 132 -4.26 -3.41 14.09
CA ASP A 132 -3.96 -2.60 15.28
C ASP A 132 -3.70 -1.10 14.99
N SER A 133 -3.50 -0.70 13.72
CA SER A 133 -3.16 0.70 13.37
C SER A 133 -3.34 0.96 11.86
N PHE A 134 -2.46 1.78 11.28
CA PHE A 134 -2.37 2.08 9.86
C PHE A 134 -0.96 1.81 9.33
N GLN A 135 -0.84 1.74 8.01
CA GLN A 135 0.43 1.86 7.30
C GLN A 135 0.27 2.80 6.11
N PHE A 136 1.34 3.49 5.73
CA PHE A 136 1.41 4.19 4.45
C PHE A 136 1.30 3.15 3.33
N TYR A 137 0.37 3.38 2.41
CA TYR A 137 0.11 2.53 1.25
C TYR A 137 0.41 3.27 -0.06
N GLY A 138 0.36 4.60 -0.06
CA GLY A 138 0.54 5.42 -1.26
C GLY A 138 -0.69 5.41 -2.16
N ASN A 139 -0.79 6.42 -3.02
CA ASN A 139 -1.97 6.62 -3.85
C ASN A 139 -2.16 5.57 -4.97
N GLN A 140 -1.20 4.65 -5.14
CA GLN A 140 -1.18 3.63 -6.20
C GLN A 140 -1.34 4.21 -7.62
N ALA A 141 -1.12 5.52 -7.79
CA ALA A 141 -1.20 6.19 -9.07
C ALA A 141 -0.07 5.71 -9.99
N ASP A 142 -0.35 5.73 -11.30
CA ASP A 142 0.56 5.28 -12.37
C ASP A 142 0.97 3.80 -12.32
N MET A 143 0.37 3.02 -11.42
CA MET A 143 0.58 1.59 -11.33
C MET A 143 -0.44 0.83 -12.15
N ARG A 144 0.05 -0.01 -13.07
CA ARG A 144 -0.79 -0.85 -13.92
C ARG A 144 -0.88 -2.25 -13.34
N ASN A 145 -2.09 -2.71 -13.07
CA ASN A 145 -2.34 -4.12 -12.83
C ASN A 145 -2.11 -4.91 -14.11
N VAL A 146 -1.27 -5.93 -14.03
CA VAL A 146 -0.99 -6.84 -15.15
C VAL A 146 -1.68 -8.16 -14.86
N ILE A 147 -2.53 -8.59 -15.80
CA ILE A 147 -3.14 -9.91 -15.79
C ILE A 147 -2.52 -10.70 -16.94
N VAL A 148 -1.90 -11.83 -16.62
CA VAL A 148 -1.31 -12.73 -17.61
C VAL A 148 -2.06 -14.06 -17.59
N GLU A 149 -2.51 -14.49 -18.75
CA GLU A 149 -3.13 -15.81 -18.90
C GLU A 149 -2.17 -16.72 -19.67
N LEU A 150 -1.82 -17.85 -19.06
CA LEU A 150 -0.93 -18.84 -19.64
C LEU A 150 -1.72 -20.09 -20.02
N PHE A 151 -1.83 -20.33 -21.32
CA PHE A 151 -2.44 -21.52 -21.90
C PHE A 151 -1.37 -22.49 -22.37
N THR A 152 -1.32 -23.67 -21.76
CA THR A 152 -0.34 -24.70 -22.11
C THR A 152 -1.00 -26.05 -22.34
N GLY A 153 -0.42 -26.88 -23.21
CA GLY A 153 -0.83 -28.29 -23.38
C GLY A 153 0.10 -29.20 -22.58
N GLN A 154 -0.39 -30.32 -22.04
CA GLN A 154 0.43 -31.26 -21.25
C GLN A 154 1.64 -31.84 -22.01
N TRP A 155 1.63 -31.79 -23.35
CA TRP A 155 2.73 -32.20 -24.22
C TRP A 155 3.83 -31.13 -24.39
N CYS A 156 3.71 -29.99 -23.73
CA CYS A 156 4.66 -28.90 -23.84
C CYS A 156 5.87 -29.08 -22.90
N SER A 157 7.04 -29.31 -23.48
CA SER A 157 8.28 -29.50 -22.73
C SER A 157 8.85 -28.24 -22.06
N ASN A 158 8.49 -27.04 -22.55
CA ASN A 158 9.02 -25.75 -22.06
C ASN A 158 8.06 -25.01 -21.13
N CYS A 159 6.89 -25.58 -20.86
CA CYS A 159 5.85 -24.92 -20.07
C CYS A 159 6.22 -24.72 -18.59
N PRO A 160 6.99 -25.62 -17.93
CA PRO A 160 7.49 -25.36 -16.57
C PRO A 160 8.30 -24.06 -16.47
N SER A 161 9.11 -23.73 -17.50
CA SER A 161 9.92 -22.51 -17.47
C SER A 161 9.10 -21.22 -17.60
N ALA A 162 7.94 -21.26 -18.29
CA ALA A 162 7.05 -20.11 -18.41
C ALA A 162 6.26 -19.90 -17.11
N GLU A 163 5.80 -20.98 -16.50
CA GLU A 163 5.11 -20.98 -15.19
C GLU A 163 6.03 -20.46 -14.08
N ASP A 164 7.28 -20.92 -14.03
CA ASP A 164 8.28 -20.42 -13.07
C ASP A 164 8.53 -18.92 -13.23
N ALA A 165 8.57 -18.42 -14.48
CA ALA A 165 8.73 -16.99 -14.75
C ALA A 165 7.54 -16.17 -14.23
N LEU A 166 6.31 -16.67 -14.41
CA LEU A 166 5.11 -16.00 -13.88
C LEU A 166 5.06 -16.02 -12.35
N HIS A 167 5.45 -17.13 -11.72
CA HIS A 167 5.60 -17.21 -10.26
C HIS A 167 6.60 -16.18 -9.73
N ASN A 168 7.76 -16.05 -10.37
CA ASN A 168 8.78 -15.07 -9.99
C ASN A 168 8.27 -13.62 -10.16
N LEU A 169 7.52 -13.35 -11.23
CA LEU A 169 6.90 -12.04 -11.44
C LEU A 169 5.81 -11.74 -10.39
N ARG A 170 5.00 -12.73 -9.99
CA ARG A 170 4.04 -12.57 -8.89
C ARG A 170 4.75 -12.31 -7.56
N ALA A 171 5.84 -13.00 -7.27
CA ALA A 171 6.61 -12.78 -6.05
C ALA A 171 7.23 -11.38 -6.02
N LEU A 172 7.71 -10.89 -7.16
CA LEU A 172 8.32 -9.56 -7.27
C LEU A 172 7.29 -8.42 -7.22
N TYR A 173 6.17 -8.57 -7.91
CA TYR A 173 5.19 -7.49 -8.07
C TYR A 173 3.98 -7.61 -7.12
N GLY A 174 3.93 -8.65 -6.30
CA GLY A 174 2.90 -8.85 -5.28
C GLY A 174 1.51 -8.88 -5.89
N SER A 175 0.56 -8.23 -5.21
CA SER A 175 -0.85 -8.13 -5.59
C SER A 175 -1.09 -7.62 -7.02
N ARG A 176 -0.14 -6.87 -7.61
CA ARG A 176 -0.23 -6.14 -8.88
C ARG A 176 -0.06 -7.01 -10.13
N PHE A 177 0.53 -8.19 -9.97
CA PHE A 177 0.72 -9.14 -11.05
C PHE A 177 -0.17 -10.36 -10.79
N SER A 178 -1.27 -10.49 -11.50
CA SER A 178 -2.13 -11.67 -11.40
C SER A 178 -1.89 -12.57 -12.60
N TYR A 179 -1.86 -13.87 -12.39
CA TYR A 179 -1.80 -14.80 -13.50
C TYR A 179 -2.74 -15.97 -13.29
N VAL A 180 -3.19 -16.52 -14.41
CA VAL A 180 -4.02 -17.72 -14.45
C VAL A 180 -3.34 -18.72 -15.37
N GLU A 181 -3.23 -19.95 -14.89
CA GLU A 181 -2.65 -21.07 -15.64
C GLU A 181 -3.77 -22.02 -16.06
N TYR A 182 -3.78 -22.39 -17.34
CA TYR A 182 -4.69 -23.37 -17.88
C TYR A 182 -3.93 -24.43 -18.67
N HIS A 183 -4.04 -25.68 -18.20
CA HIS A 183 -3.41 -26.83 -18.82
C HIS A 183 -4.43 -27.69 -19.57
N VAL A 184 -4.27 -27.82 -20.88
CA VAL A 184 -5.09 -28.68 -21.75
C VAL A 184 -4.45 -30.05 -21.86
N GLY A 185 -5.21 -31.11 -21.56
CA GLY A 185 -4.85 -32.51 -21.77
C GLY A 185 -5.51 -33.09 -23.00
#